data_AF-A0A944NUG8-F1
#
_entry.id   AF-A0A944NUG8-F1
#
_cell.length_a   1.000
_cell.length_b   1.000
_cell.length_c   1.000
_cell.angle_alpha   90.00
_cell.angle_beta   90.00
_cell.angle_gamma   90.00
#
_symmetry.space_group_name_H-M   'P 1'
#
loop_
_entity.id
_entity.type
_entity.pdbx_description
1 polymer ?
#
loop_
_entity_poly.entity_id
_entity_poly.type
_entity_poly.pdbx_seq_one_letter_code
_entity_poly.pdbx_strand_id
1 'polypeptide(L)'
;MSRLFILTALFLAAAFAPMPTLAEPVPQPTGINQGPDLLAQAPAKPRGRVRIQGRDREEPVPLPAPAGLQVDIRQQMRTFVQSITTFARRYNRNFSIITHGGLELLIKRDVVDTTRISPARTYMRSIDGVMIDGLFFGDRIFGEPIADEFRGRNLRLTDMARDNGLSVFVMDFATDRKTVDDSHRLNQDRRYVSTAVHAPLVELGSLPPYPARPFGENSKSILTLKDVSTFAYITNSAA
;
A
#
# COMPACT_ATOMS: atom_id res chain seq x y z
N MET A 1 12.41 -28.03 6.88
CA MET A 1 12.67 -27.17 5.71
C MET A 1 11.41 -26.39 5.40
N SER A 2 11.29 -25.16 5.90
CA SER A 2 10.14 -24.29 5.64
C SER A 2 10.32 -23.58 4.30
N ARG A 3 9.33 -23.70 3.42
CA ARG A 3 9.28 -22.97 2.14
C ARG A 3 8.65 -21.61 2.39
N LEU A 4 9.40 -20.53 2.17
CA LEU A 4 8.96 -19.15 2.24
C LEU A 4 8.46 -18.73 0.85
N PHE A 5 7.20 -18.32 0.74
CA PHE A 5 6.64 -17.74 -0.48
C PHE A 5 6.17 -16.31 -0.17
N ILE A 6 6.76 -15.32 -0.84
CA ILE A 6 6.34 -13.91 -0.80
C ILE A 6 5.43 -13.68 -2.01
N LEU A 7 4.20 -13.20 -1.76
CA LEU A 7 3.23 -12.89 -2.82
C LEU A 7 3.22 -11.37 -3.04
N THR A 8 3.86 -10.90 -4.11
CA THR A 8 3.90 -9.49 -4.51
C THR A 8 2.69 -9.19 -5.42
N ALA A 9 1.90 -8.17 -5.09
CA ALA A 9 0.83 -7.66 -5.95
C ALA A 9 1.29 -6.37 -6.62
N LEU A 10 1.68 -6.46 -7.90
CA LEU A 10 2.12 -5.32 -8.71
C LEU A 10 0.91 -4.72 -9.45
N PHE A 11 0.58 -3.46 -9.16
CA PHE A 11 -0.38 -2.68 -9.95
C PHE A 11 0.39 -1.71 -10.87
N LEU A 12 0.27 -1.96 -12.17
CA LEU A 12 0.81 -1.13 -13.24
C LEU A 12 -0.18 0.01 -13.52
N ALA A 13 0.17 1.24 -13.15
CA ALA A 13 -0.55 2.44 -13.58
C ALA A 13 0.18 3.06 -14.78
N ALA A 14 -0.54 3.18 -15.89
CA ALA A 14 -0.05 3.63 -17.18
C ALA A 14 0.20 5.15 -17.23
N ALA A 15 1.30 5.50 -17.91
CA ALA A 15 1.63 6.69 -18.69
C ALA A 15 0.81 7.98 -18.53
N PHE A 16 1.49 9.09 -18.22
CA PHE A 16 1.13 10.41 -18.73
C PHE A 16 2.38 11.29 -18.95
N ALA A 17 2.56 11.75 -20.18
CA ALA A 17 3.58 12.71 -20.61
C ALA A 17 2.97 14.15 -20.70
N PRO A 18 3.78 15.22 -20.81
CA PRO A 18 3.51 16.51 -20.14
C PRO A 18 3.09 17.70 -21.02
N MET A 19 2.84 18.84 -20.33
CA MET A 19 2.86 20.27 -20.76
C MET A 19 1.50 20.95 -21.08
N PRO A 20 1.39 22.30 -21.04
CA PRO A 20 2.13 23.31 -20.26
C PRO A 20 1.21 24.30 -19.49
N THR A 21 1.85 25.00 -18.55
CA THR A 21 1.42 26.20 -17.83
C THR A 21 1.05 27.38 -18.73
N LEU A 22 -0.10 28.01 -18.49
CA LEU A 22 -0.35 29.43 -18.72
C LEU A 22 -1.20 30.00 -17.58
N ALA A 23 -0.64 31.00 -16.92
CA ALA A 23 -1.26 31.75 -15.83
C ALA A 23 -2.05 32.94 -16.41
N GLU A 24 -3.28 33.14 -15.93
CA GLU A 24 -3.92 34.46 -15.90
C GLU A 24 -4.74 34.62 -14.60
N PRO A 25 -4.79 35.83 -14.01
CA PRO A 25 -5.39 36.07 -12.69
C PRO A 25 -6.88 36.39 -12.79
N VAL A 26 -7.71 35.80 -11.93
CA VAL A 26 -9.13 36.13 -11.82
C VAL A 26 -9.35 37.18 -10.71
N PRO A 27 -10.02 38.31 -10.99
CA PRO A 27 -10.31 39.33 -9.99
C PRO A 27 -11.50 38.95 -9.10
N GLN A 28 -11.45 39.35 -7.84
CA GLN A 28 -12.55 39.20 -6.88
C GLN A 28 -13.67 40.23 -7.12
N PRO A 29 -14.95 39.86 -6.95
CA PRO A 29 -16.00 40.84 -6.72
C PRO A 29 -16.43 40.90 -5.24
N THR A 30 -16.25 42.09 -4.68
CA THR A 30 -16.95 42.68 -3.53
C THR A 30 -18.46 42.44 -3.58
N GLY A 31 -19.06 42.06 -2.45
CA GLY A 31 -20.51 41.85 -2.31
C GLY A 31 -21.29 43.08 -1.89
N ILE A 32 -22.62 43.07 -2.10
CA ILE A 32 -23.65 43.76 -1.27
C ILE A 32 -24.98 42.96 -1.30
N ASN A 33 -25.56 42.88 -0.10
CA ASN A 33 -26.80 42.33 0.48
C ASN A 33 -28.19 42.30 -0.27
N GLN A 34 -28.91 41.19 0.00
CA GLN A 34 -30.30 41.00 0.52
C GLN A 34 -31.58 41.16 -0.37
N GLY A 35 -32.43 40.11 -0.36
CA GLY A 35 -33.89 40.15 -0.57
C GLY A 35 -34.49 39.08 -1.50
N PRO A 36 -35.64 38.41 -1.21
CA PRO A 36 -35.89 37.02 -1.63
C PRO A 36 -36.82 36.81 -2.86
N ASP A 37 -36.77 35.57 -3.35
CA ASP A 37 -37.74 34.82 -4.15
C ASP A 37 -37.83 34.95 -5.69
N LEU A 38 -37.83 33.75 -6.29
CA LEU A 38 -38.58 33.29 -7.47
C LEU A 38 -38.02 33.51 -8.91
N LEU A 39 -37.64 32.37 -9.52
CA LEU A 39 -37.87 31.92 -10.92
C LEU A 39 -36.63 31.63 -11.82
N ALA A 40 -36.66 30.39 -12.35
CA ALA A 40 -36.14 29.90 -13.64
C ALA A 40 -34.65 29.51 -13.77
N GLN A 41 -34.40 28.19 -13.71
CA GLN A 41 -33.25 27.53 -14.30
C GLN A 41 -33.20 27.76 -15.82
N ALA A 42 -32.08 28.27 -16.32
CA ALA A 42 -31.81 28.35 -17.76
C ALA A 42 -31.55 26.95 -18.34
N PRO A 43 -32.19 26.55 -19.47
CA PRO A 43 -31.98 25.22 -20.04
C PRO A 43 -30.62 25.09 -20.74
N ALA A 44 -29.94 23.97 -20.47
CA ALA A 44 -28.68 23.57 -21.10
C ALA A 44 -28.86 23.29 -22.62
N LYS A 45 -27.89 23.74 -23.43
CA LYS A 45 -27.86 23.51 -24.89
C LYS A 45 -27.80 22.00 -25.22
N PRO A 46 -28.58 21.47 -26.17
CA PRO A 46 -28.57 20.05 -26.51
C PRO A 46 -27.31 19.64 -27.30
N ARG A 47 -26.67 18.54 -26.88
CA ARG A 47 -25.61 17.81 -27.62
C ARG A 47 -26.21 17.16 -28.89
N GLY A 48 -25.44 17.16 -29.98
CA GLY A 48 -25.87 16.72 -31.31
C GLY A 48 -26.26 15.23 -31.37
N ARG A 49 -27.33 14.92 -32.12
CA ARG A 49 -27.84 13.56 -32.34
C ARG A 49 -27.28 12.97 -33.64
N VAL A 50 -26.80 11.73 -33.59
CA VAL A 50 -26.43 10.95 -34.79
C VAL A 50 -27.67 10.18 -35.26
N ARG A 51 -28.08 10.38 -36.52
CA ARG A 51 -29.23 9.70 -37.14
C ARG A 51 -28.77 8.56 -38.03
N ILE A 52 -29.34 7.36 -37.85
CA ILE A 52 -29.20 6.24 -38.79
C ILE A 52 -30.61 5.87 -39.26
N GLN A 53 -30.85 5.92 -40.58
CA GLN A 53 -32.14 5.58 -41.21
C GLN A 53 -33.36 6.31 -40.62
N GLY A 54 -33.22 7.62 -40.36
CA GLY A 54 -34.35 8.46 -39.96
C GLY A 54 -34.91 8.21 -38.56
N ARG A 55 -34.28 7.36 -37.74
CA ARG A 55 -34.58 7.22 -36.31
C ARG A 55 -33.40 7.73 -35.50
N ASP A 56 -33.70 8.55 -34.49
CA ASP A 56 -32.73 8.91 -33.47
C ASP A 56 -32.40 7.63 -32.69
N ARG A 57 -31.15 7.17 -32.75
CA ARG A 57 -30.70 6.04 -31.93
C ARG A 57 -30.38 6.62 -30.56
N GLU A 58 -31.25 6.41 -29.58
CA GLU A 58 -30.86 6.55 -28.19
C GLU A 58 -29.69 5.60 -27.95
N GLU A 59 -28.54 6.15 -27.53
CA GLU A 59 -27.48 5.31 -26.98
C GLU A 59 -28.10 4.50 -25.84
N PRO A 60 -27.88 3.17 -25.79
CA PRO A 60 -28.34 2.39 -24.66
C PRO A 60 -27.81 3.06 -23.40
N VAL A 61 -28.72 3.53 -22.55
CA VAL A 61 -28.34 4.07 -21.24
C VAL A 61 -27.46 3.00 -20.60
N PRO A 62 -26.21 3.33 -20.20
CA PRO A 62 -25.38 2.37 -19.50
C PRO A 62 -26.20 1.82 -18.35
N LEU A 63 -26.37 0.49 -18.31
CA LEU A 63 -27.13 -0.15 -17.25
C LEU A 63 -26.60 0.40 -15.91
N PRO A 64 -27.48 0.95 -15.05
CA PRO A 64 -27.03 1.40 -13.74
C PRO A 64 -26.36 0.21 -13.05
N ALA A 65 -25.19 0.44 -12.46
CA ALA A 65 -24.51 -0.58 -11.68
C ALA A 65 -25.52 -1.20 -10.69
N PRO A 66 -25.57 -2.53 -10.55
CA PRO A 66 -26.59 -3.19 -9.74
C PRO A 66 -26.61 -2.57 -8.34
N ALA A 67 -27.76 -2.01 -7.98
CA ALA A 67 -27.96 -1.41 -6.67
C ALA A 67 -27.92 -2.52 -5.61
N GLY A 68 -26.89 -2.52 -4.77
CA GLY A 68 -26.86 -3.38 -3.57
C GLY A 68 -25.60 -4.18 -3.31
N LEU A 69 -24.52 -4.05 -4.09
CA LEU A 69 -23.23 -4.66 -3.74
C LEU A 69 -22.16 -3.59 -3.57
N GLN A 70 -22.24 -2.81 -2.49
CA GLN A 70 -21.05 -2.14 -1.98
C GLN A 70 -20.11 -3.23 -1.46
N VAL A 71 -19.29 -3.77 -2.36
CA VAL A 71 -18.32 -4.78 -2.00
C VAL A 71 -17.25 -4.11 -1.14
N ASP A 72 -17.15 -4.54 0.12
CA ASP A 72 -15.98 -4.19 0.93
C ASP A 72 -14.76 -4.99 0.41
N ILE A 73 -14.05 -4.38 -0.56
CA ILE A 73 -12.85 -4.94 -1.17
C ILE A 73 -11.79 -5.25 -0.10
N ARG A 74 -11.68 -4.42 0.97
CA ARG A 74 -10.72 -4.68 2.05
C ARG A 74 -11.12 -5.93 2.82
N GLN A 75 -12.40 -6.12 3.10
CA GLN A 75 -12.88 -7.36 3.72
C GLN A 75 -12.69 -8.57 2.81
N GLN A 76 -12.92 -8.45 1.50
CA GLN A 76 -12.66 -9.55 0.56
C GLN A 76 -11.18 -9.93 0.51
N MET A 77 -10.27 -8.95 0.45
CA MET A 77 -8.83 -9.21 0.48
C MET A 77 -8.39 -9.87 1.78
N ARG A 78 -8.95 -9.46 2.93
CA ARG A 78 -8.71 -10.16 4.20
C ARG A 78 -9.19 -11.59 4.17
N THR A 79 -10.39 -11.84 3.65
CA THR A 79 -10.96 -13.19 3.55
C THR A 79 -10.14 -14.06 2.61
N PHE A 80 -9.64 -13.49 1.50
CA PHE A 80 -8.78 -14.18 0.54
C PHE A 80 -7.44 -14.61 1.17
N VAL A 81 -6.75 -13.72 1.89
CA VAL A 81 -5.51 -14.09 2.59
C VAL A 81 -5.76 -15.13 3.69
N GLN A 82 -6.89 -15.04 4.40
CA GLN A 82 -7.30 -16.04 5.38
C GLN A 82 -7.56 -17.42 4.75
N SER A 83 -8.09 -17.48 3.53
CA SER A 83 -8.31 -18.75 2.82
C SER A 83 -6.99 -19.36 2.36
N ILE A 84 -6.04 -18.56 1.85
CA ILE A 84 -4.66 -18.99 1.57
C ILE A 84 -4.01 -19.56 2.83
N THR A 85 -4.19 -18.87 3.96
CA THR A 85 -3.68 -19.31 5.26
C THR A 85 -4.22 -20.68 5.64
N THR A 86 -5.54 -20.82 5.58
CA THR A 86 -6.23 -22.06 5.94
C THR A 86 -5.77 -23.21 5.04
N PHE A 87 -5.62 -22.94 3.74
CA PHE A 87 -5.12 -23.92 2.77
C PHE A 87 -3.68 -24.32 3.07
N ALA A 88 -2.75 -23.38 3.19
CA ALA A 88 -1.34 -23.67 3.42
C ALA A 88 -1.10 -24.41 4.74
N ARG A 89 -1.78 -23.98 5.82
CA ARG A 89 -1.65 -24.60 7.14
C ARG A 89 -2.28 -25.98 7.25
N ARG A 90 -3.18 -26.34 6.33
CA ARG A 90 -3.71 -27.71 6.21
C ARG A 90 -2.61 -28.71 5.82
N TYR A 91 -1.71 -28.30 4.91
CA TYR A 91 -0.62 -29.16 4.44
C TYR A 91 0.62 -29.07 5.33
N ASN A 92 0.92 -27.88 5.86
CA ASN A 92 2.00 -27.68 6.81
C ASN A 92 1.57 -26.70 7.90
N ARG A 93 1.31 -27.20 9.10
CA ARG A 93 0.85 -26.37 10.25
C ARG A 93 1.80 -25.22 10.58
N ASN A 94 3.09 -25.37 10.28
CA ASN A 94 4.12 -24.38 10.56
C ASN A 94 4.41 -23.47 9.35
N PHE A 95 3.54 -23.46 8.33
CA PHE A 95 3.70 -22.59 7.17
C PHE A 95 3.52 -21.12 7.58
N SER A 96 4.59 -20.32 7.41
CA SER A 96 4.63 -18.91 7.76
C SER A 96 4.11 -18.03 6.62
N ILE A 97 3.31 -17.02 6.96
CA ILE A 97 2.67 -16.13 5.98
C ILE A 97 3.04 -14.68 6.29
N ILE A 98 3.65 -14.04 5.31
CA ILE A 98 4.04 -12.63 5.37
C ILE A 98 3.32 -11.92 4.23
N THR A 99 2.57 -10.87 4.56
CA THR A 99 1.91 -10.04 3.54
C THR A 99 2.77 -8.84 3.20
N HIS A 100 2.95 -8.56 1.92
CA HIS A 100 3.71 -7.42 1.44
C HIS A 100 2.77 -6.25 1.09
N GLY A 101 3.01 -5.09 1.70
CA GLY A 101 2.17 -3.90 1.57
C GLY A 101 0.83 -4.02 2.30
N GLY A 102 -0.17 -3.26 1.84
CA GLY A 102 -1.56 -3.43 2.26
C GLY A 102 -1.83 -3.22 3.76
N LEU A 103 -1.03 -2.40 4.47
CA LEU A 103 -1.17 -2.19 5.93
C LEU A 103 -2.58 -1.71 6.36
N GLU A 104 -3.33 -1.06 5.46
CA GLU A 104 -4.74 -0.68 5.71
C GLU A 104 -5.66 -1.89 5.96
N LEU A 105 -5.25 -3.11 5.61
CA LEU A 105 -6.00 -4.33 5.92
C LEU A 105 -5.93 -4.70 7.41
N LEU A 106 -4.95 -4.17 8.15
CA LEU A 106 -4.82 -4.37 9.60
C LEU A 106 -5.94 -3.70 10.39
N ILE A 107 -6.70 -2.80 9.76
CA ILE A 107 -7.77 -2.05 10.40
C ILE A 107 -9.15 -2.29 9.76
N LYS A 108 -10.18 -2.11 10.56
CA LYS A 108 -11.59 -2.07 10.17
C LYS A 108 -12.11 -0.67 10.47
N ARG A 109 -12.81 -0.10 9.50
CA ARG A 109 -13.54 1.16 9.67
C ARG A 109 -15.00 0.81 9.91
N ASP A 110 -15.64 1.49 10.84
CA ASP A 110 -17.07 1.34 11.05
C ASP A 110 -17.84 1.83 9.80
N VAL A 111 -18.93 1.15 9.47
CA VAL A 111 -19.73 1.43 8.26
C VAL A 111 -20.50 2.74 8.39
N VAL A 112 -20.90 3.08 9.62
CA VAL A 112 -21.64 4.31 9.95
C VAL A 112 -20.66 5.44 10.25
N ASP A 113 -19.57 5.14 10.97
CA ASP A 113 -18.58 6.13 11.38
C ASP A 113 -17.16 5.75 10.94
N THR A 114 -16.78 6.21 9.75
CA THR A 114 -15.47 5.88 9.15
C THR A 114 -14.26 6.38 9.93
N THR A 115 -14.46 7.24 10.95
CA THR A 115 -13.40 7.69 11.86
C THR A 115 -13.09 6.66 12.95
N ARG A 116 -14.02 5.76 13.26
CA ARG A 116 -13.80 4.66 14.20
C ARG A 116 -13.00 3.57 13.52
N ILE A 117 -11.77 3.40 14.03
CA ILE A 117 -10.81 2.41 13.56
C ILE A 117 -10.68 1.33 14.62
N SER A 118 -10.89 0.08 14.23
CA SER A 118 -10.68 -1.09 15.09
C SER A 118 -9.67 -2.06 14.46
N PRO A 119 -8.83 -2.76 15.24
CA PRO A 119 -7.90 -3.75 14.69
C PRO A 119 -8.66 -4.92 14.05
N ALA A 120 -8.20 -5.35 12.87
CA ALA A 120 -8.73 -6.51 12.16
C ALA A 120 -8.22 -7.83 12.76
N ARG A 121 -8.53 -8.08 14.04
CA ARG A 121 -7.91 -9.15 14.85
C ARG A 121 -7.92 -10.54 14.20
N THR A 122 -9.02 -10.95 13.56
CA THR A 122 -9.10 -12.26 12.88
C THR A 122 -8.08 -12.36 11.74
N TYR A 123 -7.95 -11.30 10.95
CA TYR A 123 -6.98 -11.24 9.86
C TYR A 123 -5.55 -11.21 10.41
N MET A 124 -5.28 -10.37 11.41
CA MET A 124 -3.95 -10.31 12.04
C MET A 124 -3.53 -11.66 12.61
N ARG A 125 -4.45 -12.45 13.20
CA ARG A 125 -4.14 -13.81 13.69
C ARG A 125 -3.91 -14.85 12.59
N SER A 126 -4.34 -14.58 11.36
CA SER A 126 -4.12 -15.49 10.22
C SER A 126 -2.74 -15.34 9.60
N ILE A 127 -2.07 -14.21 9.80
CA ILE A 127 -0.74 -13.94 9.23
C ILE A 127 0.32 -13.95 10.34
N ASP A 128 1.58 -14.14 9.96
CA ASP A 128 2.70 -14.21 10.90
C ASP A 128 3.56 -12.94 10.86
N GLY A 129 3.52 -12.22 9.73
CA GLY A 129 4.20 -10.94 9.58
C GLY A 129 3.64 -10.05 8.49
N VAL A 130 4.10 -8.81 8.49
CA VAL A 130 3.82 -7.81 7.45
C VAL A 130 5.14 -7.25 6.95
N MET A 131 5.23 -6.97 5.66
CA MET A 131 6.37 -6.34 5.02
C MET A 131 5.94 -5.02 4.38
N ILE A 132 6.76 -3.97 4.52
CA ILE A 132 6.54 -2.68 3.87
C ILE A 132 7.81 -2.18 3.21
N ASP A 133 7.63 -1.59 2.04
CA ASP A 133 8.66 -0.91 1.27
C ASP A 133 8.69 0.56 1.66
N GLY A 134 9.88 1.09 1.89
CA GLY A 134 10.10 2.46 2.31
C GLY A 134 9.25 2.80 3.53
N LEU A 135 9.74 2.50 4.73
CA LEU A 135 9.12 3.05 5.94
C LEU A 135 9.78 4.38 6.30
N PHE A 136 11.10 4.43 6.18
CA PHE A 136 11.90 5.62 6.47
C PHE A 136 12.46 6.23 5.20
N PHE A 137 12.97 5.41 4.28
CA PHE A 137 13.63 5.86 3.06
C PHE A 137 13.01 5.20 1.82
N GLY A 138 12.49 6.03 0.92
CA GLY A 138 11.64 5.61 -0.18
C GLY A 138 12.35 5.32 -1.51
N ASP A 139 11.62 4.73 -2.45
CA ASP A 139 12.06 4.38 -3.80
C ASP A 139 12.02 5.56 -4.79
N ARG A 140 11.12 6.53 -4.58
CA ARG A 140 10.92 7.68 -5.47
C ARG A 140 12.19 8.47 -5.69
N ILE A 141 12.95 8.68 -4.61
CA ILE A 141 14.33 9.13 -4.63
C ILE A 141 15.06 8.30 -3.58
N PHE A 142 16.00 7.46 -4.03
CA PHE A 142 16.71 6.53 -3.17
C PHE A 142 17.39 7.28 -2.03
N GLY A 143 17.12 6.85 -0.80
CA GLY A 143 17.69 7.44 0.41
C GLY A 143 17.01 8.73 0.88
N GLU A 144 15.97 9.23 0.20
CA GLU A 144 15.22 10.37 0.72
C GLU A 144 14.17 9.94 1.76
N PRO A 145 14.01 10.73 2.83
CA PRO A 145 12.96 10.50 3.81
C PRO A 145 11.58 10.54 3.16
N ILE A 146 10.72 9.61 3.55
CA ILE A 146 9.33 9.62 3.13
C ILE A 146 8.58 10.76 3.81
N ALA A 147 7.66 11.39 3.07
CA ALA A 147 6.80 12.45 3.57
C ALA A 147 6.15 12.09 4.91
N ASP A 148 6.20 13.04 5.86
CA ASP A 148 5.88 12.82 7.27
C ASP A 148 4.49 12.23 7.50
N GLU A 149 3.50 12.63 6.70
CA GLU A 149 2.14 12.13 6.82
C GLU A 149 2.06 10.62 6.53
N PHE A 150 2.65 10.19 5.41
CA PHE A 150 2.69 8.79 5.00
C PHE A 150 3.49 7.95 5.98
N ARG A 151 4.66 8.46 6.39
CA ARG A 151 5.52 7.82 7.39
C ARG A 151 4.78 7.67 8.71
N GLY A 152 4.15 8.74 9.22
CA GLY A 152 3.40 8.71 10.47
C GLY A 152 2.22 7.74 10.43
N ARG A 153 1.50 7.66 9.31
CA ARG A 153 0.43 6.66 9.13
C ARG A 153 0.97 5.23 9.13
N ASN A 154 2.02 4.96 8.35
CA ASN A 154 2.61 3.63 8.25
C ASN A 154 3.26 3.19 9.58
N LEU A 155 3.87 4.12 10.33
CA LEU A 155 4.38 3.86 11.66
C LEU A 155 3.27 3.43 12.62
N ARG A 156 2.13 4.14 12.66
CA ARG A 156 0.99 3.74 13.50
C ARG A 156 0.48 2.33 13.16
N LEU A 157 0.42 1.99 11.88
CA LEU A 157 -0.05 0.67 11.42
C LEU A 157 0.96 -0.44 11.70
N THR A 158 2.26 -0.19 11.52
CA THR A 158 3.32 -1.15 11.83
C THR A 158 3.48 -1.35 13.33
N ASP A 159 3.37 -0.30 14.14
CA ASP A 159 3.35 -0.40 15.60
C ASP A 159 2.15 -1.25 16.05
N MET A 160 0.96 -1.00 15.48
CA MET A 160 -0.22 -1.83 15.73
C MET A 160 0.00 -3.30 15.33
N ALA A 161 0.67 -3.57 14.21
CA ALA A 161 1.00 -4.93 13.78
C ALA A 161 1.89 -5.64 14.82
N ARG A 162 2.99 -4.99 15.20
CA ARG A 162 3.93 -5.48 16.21
C ARG A 162 3.24 -5.74 17.55
N ASP A 163 2.44 -4.79 18.02
CA ASP A 163 1.77 -4.88 19.32
C ASP A 163 0.69 -5.98 19.35
N ASN A 164 0.21 -6.42 18.19
CA ASN A 164 -0.66 -7.60 18.05
C ASN A 164 0.11 -8.89 17.73
N GLY A 165 1.44 -8.88 17.85
CA GLY A 165 2.30 -10.06 17.79
C GLY A 165 2.81 -10.44 16.40
N LEU A 166 2.62 -9.57 15.40
CA LEU A 166 3.14 -9.76 14.05
C LEU A 166 4.60 -9.34 13.96
N SER A 167 5.38 -10.08 13.18
CA SER A 167 6.74 -9.66 12.81
C SER A 167 6.65 -8.59 11.72
N VAL A 168 7.31 -7.45 11.92
CA VAL A 168 7.32 -6.34 10.95
C VAL A 168 8.65 -6.36 10.21
N PHE A 169 8.56 -6.52 8.89
CA PHE A 169 9.67 -6.48 7.95
C PHE A 169 9.66 -5.15 7.20
N VAL A 170 10.80 -4.49 7.13
CA VAL A 170 10.96 -3.20 6.47
C VAL A 170 12.06 -3.30 5.43
N MET A 171 11.73 -2.92 4.20
CA MET A 171 12.69 -2.79 3.12
C MET A 171 12.81 -1.32 2.75
N ASP A 172 13.87 -0.67 3.22
CA ASP A 172 14.15 0.73 2.86
C ASP A 172 15.09 0.79 1.65
N PHE A 173 15.02 1.87 0.88
CA PHE A 173 15.87 2.08 -0.29
C PHE A 173 16.99 3.06 0.05
N ALA A 174 18.24 2.61 -0.05
CA ALA A 174 19.40 3.41 0.31
C ALA A 174 20.63 2.99 -0.51
N THR A 175 21.35 3.98 -1.04
CA THR A 175 22.60 3.75 -1.81
C THR A 175 23.85 4.14 -1.02
N ASP A 176 23.74 5.11 -0.10
CA ASP A 176 24.85 5.55 0.73
C ASP A 176 24.87 4.86 2.10
N ARG A 177 26.08 4.69 2.65
CA ARG A 177 26.29 3.97 3.91
C ARG A 177 25.60 4.62 5.11
N LYS A 178 25.57 5.96 5.16
CA LYS A 178 24.98 6.69 6.27
C LYS A 178 23.48 6.42 6.34
N THR A 179 22.78 6.46 5.21
CA THR A 179 21.35 6.18 5.14
C THR A 179 21.03 4.72 5.45
N VAL A 180 21.88 3.78 5.01
CA VAL A 180 21.76 2.36 5.40
C VAL A 180 21.85 2.20 6.93
N ASP A 181 22.86 2.82 7.56
CA ASP A 181 23.05 2.77 9.02
C ASP A 181 21.87 3.42 9.76
N ASP A 182 21.39 4.57 9.28
CA ASP A 182 20.24 5.27 9.84
C ASP A 182 18.95 4.44 9.72
N SER A 183 18.71 3.78 8.57
CA SER A 183 17.58 2.87 8.37
C SER A 183 17.61 1.73 9.39
N HIS A 184 18.76 1.06 9.51
CA HIS A 184 18.91 -0.04 10.45
C HIS A 184 18.67 0.37 11.89
N ARG A 185 19.24 1.51 12.31
CA ARG A 185 19.03 2.06 13.65
C ARG A 185 17.56 2.38 13.93
N LEU A 186 16.90 3.13 13.03
CA LEU A 186 15.50 3.55 13.20
C LEU A 186 14.52 2.37 13.28
N ASN A 187 14.79 1.32 12.51
CA ASN A 187 14.01 0.08 12.53
C ASN A 187 14.31 -0.77 13.77
N GLN A 188 15.58 -0.88 14.17
CA GLN A 188 15.98 -1.62 15.36
C GLN A 188 15.39 -1.03 16.64
N ASP A 189 15.34 0.30 16.77
CA ASP A 189 14.71 1.01 17.89
C ASP A 189 13.22 0.61 18.07
N ARG A 190 12.57 0.18 16.99
CA ARG A 190 11.16 -0.27 16.97
C ARG A 190 11.00 -1.78 17.03
N ARG A 191 12.11 -2.52 17.08
CA ARG A 191 12.17 -4.00 16.99
C ARG A 191 11.60 -4.53 15.67
N TYR A 192 11.84 -3.79 14.58
CA TYR A 192 11.52 -4.24 13.23
C TYR A 192 12.72 -4.97 12.62
N VAL A 193 12.44 -5.98 11.81
CA VAL A 193 13.46 -6.64 11.00
C VAL A 193 13.62 -5.81 9.73
N SER A 194 14.82 -5.33 9.44
CA SER A 194 15.04 -4.42 8.31
C SER A 194 16.14 -4.89 7.37
N THR A 195 16.00 -4.50 6.11
CA THR A 195 17.04 -4.60 5.09
C THR A 195 17.03 -3.31 4.27
N ALA A 196 18.21 -2.90 3.80
CA ALA A 196 18.36 -1.75 2.93
C ALA A 196 18.76 -2.23 1.55
N VAL A 197 18.00 -1.87 0.51
CA VAL A 197 18.27 -2.27 -0.87
C VAL A 197 18.93 -1.13 -1.65
N HIS A 198 19.93 -1.50 -2.45
CA HIS A 198 20.80 -0.56 -3.19
C HIS A 198 20.36 -0.31 -4.63
N ALA A 199 19.33 -1.03 -5.10
CA ALA A 199 18.85 -0.97 -6.48
C ALA A 199 17.32 -1.03 -6.55
N PRO A 200 16.70 -0.55 -7.64
CA PRO A 200 15.27 -0.73 -7.90
C PRO A 200 14.87 -2.19 -7.84
N LEU A 201 13.64 -2.46 -7.36
CA LEU A 201 13.15 -3.83 -7.23
C LEU A 201 13.05 -4.59 -8.55
N VAL A 202 13.12 -3.94 -9.72
CA VAL A 202 13.14 -4.65 -11.02
C VAL A 202 14.54 -5.13 -11.40
N GLU A 203 15.58 -4.57 -10.79
CA GLU A 203 16.99 -4.84 -11.06
C GLU A 203 17.70 -5.54 -9.88
N LEU A 204 16.97 -5.77 -8.78
CA LEU A 204 17.52 -6.32 -7.54
C LEU A 204 17.82 -7.83 -7.67
N GLY A 205 19.02 -8.13 -8.19
CA GLY A 205 19.53 -9.49 -8.35
C GLY A 205 20.75 -9.85 -7.48
N SER A 206 21.27 -8.89 -6.73
CA SER A 206 22.43 -9.09 -5.84
C SER A 206 22.10 -8.68 -4.41
N LEU A 207 22.88 -9.23 -3.46
CA LEU A 207 22.83 -8.78 -2.08
C LEU A 207 23.41 -7.36 -1.95
N PRO A 208 22.95 -6.58 -0.96
CA PRO A 208 23.52 -5.26 -0.69
C PRO A 208 25.04 -5.34 -0.46
N PRO A 209 25.85 -4.48 -1.13
CA PRO A 209 27.29 -4.48 -0.96
C PRO A 209 27.74 -3.92 0.41
N TYR A 210 26.84 -3.25 1.11
CA TYR A 210 27.04 -2.71 2.45
C TYR A 210 25.80 -2.96 3.31
N PRO A 211 25.96 -3.29 4.61
CA PRO A 211 27.21 -3.61 5.30
C PRO A 211 27.88 -4.89 4.77
N ALA A 212 29.20 -5.01 4.95
CA ALA A 212 29.97 -6.18 4.47
C ALA A 212 29.50 -7.51 5.07
N ARG A 213 28.90 -7.45 6.27
CA ARG A 213 28.17 -8.57 6.87
C ARG A 213 26.71 -8.17 7.02
N PRO A 214 25.74 -9.09 6.81
CA PRO A 214 24.33 -8.78 6.97
C PRO A 214 24.04 -8.15 8.33
N PHE A 215 23.29 -7.04 8.33
CA PHE A 215 22.83 -6.45 9.57
C PHE A 215 21.92 -7.42 10.31
N GLY A 216 22.15 -7.62 11.61
CA GLY A 216 21.37 -8.58 12.40
C GLY A 216 21.73 -10.05 12.16
N GLU A 217 22.94 -10.36 11.70
CA GLU A 217 23.42 -11.75 11.58
C GLU A 217 23.27 -12.51 12.91
N ASN A 218 22.69 -13.71 12.86
CA ASN A 218 22.39 -14.53 14.03
C ASN A 218 22.79 -15.99 13.78
N SER A 219 23.53 -16.57 14.72
CA SER A 219 23.98 -17.97 14.68
C SER A 219 22.98 -18.96 15.28
N LYS A 220 21.88 -18.48 15.87
CA LYS A 220 20.86 -19.33 16.50
C LYS A 220 19.98 -19.99 15.43
N SER A 221 19.47 -21.18 15.75
CA SER A 221 18.46 -21.84 14.93
C SER A 221 17.17 -21.02 14.87
N ILE A 222 16.65 -20.82 13.65
CA ILE A 222 15.40 -20.11 13.40
C ILE A 222 14.25 -21.12 13.40
N LEU A 223 13.46 -21.14 14.47
CA LEU A 223 12.33 -22.06 14.61
C LEU A 223 11.01 -21.38 14.25
N THR A 224 10.91 -20.08 14.52
CA THR A 224 9.73 -19.26 14.25
C THR A 224 10.13 -17.95 13.57
N LEU A 225 9.14 -17.28 12.98
CA LEU A 225 9.36 -16.00 12.33
C LEU A 225 9.87 -14.90 13.28
N LYS A 226 9.60 -15.04 14.58
CA LYS A 226 10.08 -14.12 15.63
C LYS A 226 11.58 -14.25 15.91
N ASP A 227 12.18 -15.37 15.53
CA ASP A 227 13.63 -15.60 15.70
C ASP A 227 14.44 -14.94 14.57
N VAL A 228 13.77 -14.48 13.51
CA VAL A 228 14.39 -13.84 12.36
C VAL A 228 14.89 -12.44 12.75
N SER A 229 16.18 -12.23 12.54
CA SER A 229 16.87 -10.97 12.83
C SER A 229 17.30 -10.21 11.57
N THR A 230 17.26 -10.85 10.40
CA THR A 230 17.64 -10.27 9.12
C THR A 230 16.95 -10.98 7.96
N PHE A 231 16.82 -10.32 6.81
CA PHE A 231 16.33 -10.93 5.58
C PHE A 231 16.96 -10.28 4.34
N ALA A 232 16.95 -11.02 3.24
CA ALA A 232 17.33 -10.53 1.92
C ALA A 232 16.13 -10.61 0.97
N TYR A 233 16.07 -9.68 0.03
CA TYR A 233 15.04 -9.63 -1.00
C TYR A 233 15.72 -9.64 -2.36
N ILE A 234 15.32 -10.59 -3.23
CA ILE A 234 15.85 -10.76 -4.58
C ILE A 234 14.66 -10.99 -5.49
N THR A 235 14.58 -10.20 -6.54
CA THR A 235 13.46 -10.20 -7.50
C THR A 235 13.91 -10.57 -8.89
N ASN A 236 15.17 -10.30 -9.22
CA ASN A 236 15.75 -10.63 -10.52
C ASN A 236 16.87 -11.66 -10.34
N SER A 237 16.55 -12.94 -10.54
CA SER A 237 17.54 -14.03 -10.44
C SER A 237 18.41 -14.19 -11.68
N ALA A 238 18.23 -13.35 -12.71
CA ALA A 238 18.96 -13.43 -13.98
C ALA A 238 20.07 -12.38 -14.12
N ALA A 239 20.22 -11.50 -13.12
CA ALA A 239 21.24 -10.45 -13.09
C ALA A 239 22.61 -10.98 -12.62
#